data_AF-A0A602JI23-F1
#
_entry.id   AF-A0A602JI23-F1
#
_cell.length_a   1.000
_cell.length_b   1.000
_cell.length_c   1.000
_cell.angle_alpha   90.00
_cell.angle_beta   90.00
_cell.angle_gamma   90.00
#
_symmetry.space_group_name_H-M   'P 1'
#
loop_
_entity.id
_entity.type
_entity.pdbx_description
1 polymer ?
#
loop_
_entity_poly.entity_id
_entity_poly.type
_entity_poly.pdbx_seq_one_letter_code
_entity_poly.pdbx_strand_id
1 'polypeptide(L)'
;MTKAEMTFYLSLISTVGDKYTVMVKVRLADIITVKKSSTNYMAHFGKIKAKHVDYLLCDKTDLKPLLAIELDDKSHQREDRIARDKLVDGIFKAVGLPVIHHPVKNTYSQSNLIMIISEAIYNRH
;
A
#
# COMPACT_ATOMS: atom_id res chain seq x y z
N MET A 1 -10.15 8.19 -8.05
CA MET A 1 -9.75 8.74 -6.73
C MET A 1 -11.00 9.25 -6.04
N THR A 2 -11.27 8.86 -4.80
CA THR A 2 -12.36 9.40 -3.98
C THR A 2 -11.94 10.71 -3.29
N LYS A 3 -12.89 11.45 -2.69
CA LYS A 3 -12.57 12.65 -1.89
C LYS A 3 -11.68 12.32 -0.70
N ALA A 4 -11.96 11.22 0.01
CA ALA A 4 -11.17 10.75 1.14
C ALA A 4 -9.73 10.41 0.74
N GLU A 5 -9.57 9.69 -0.37
CA GLU A 5 -8.26 9.41 -0.97
C GLU A 5 -7.52 10.70 -1.29
N MET A 6 -8.18 11.66 -1.96
CA MET A 6 -7.55 12.95 -2.28
C MET A 6 -7.09 13.72 -1.04
N THR A 7 -7.91 13.78 0.02
CA THR A 7 -7.54 14.44 1.28
C THR A 7 -6.32 13.79 1.93
N PHE A 8 -6.26 12.44 1.93
CA PHE A 8 -5.10 11.73 2.43
C PHE A 8 -3.87 12.00 1.57
N TYR A 9 -4.00 11.92 0.25
CA TYR A 9 -2.91 12.19 -0.68
C TYR A 9 -2.26 13.55 -0.43
N LEU A 10 -3.06 14.63 -0.30
CA LEU A 10 -2.55 15.97 -0.02
C LEU A 10 -1.83 16.05 1.33
N SER A 11 -2.32 15.34 2.34
CA SER A 11 -1.66 15.25 3.64
C SER A 11 -0.35 14.46 3.57
N LEU A 12 -0.35 13.36 2.81
CA LEU A 12 0.80 12.49 2.62
C LEU A 12 1.93 13.21 1.87
N ILE A 13 1.65 13.88 0.74
CA ILE A 13 2.68 14.61 -0.02
C ILE A 13 3.31 15.73 0.81
N SER A 14 2.51 16.47 1.58
CA SER A 14 2.99 17.51 2.48
C SER A 14 3.87 16.92 3.59
N THR A 15 3.51 15.72 4.06
CA THR A 15 4.24 15.02 5.11
C THR A 15 5.60 14.49 4.64
N VAL A 16 5.63 13.82 3.48
CA VAL A 16 6.85 13.17 2.99
C VAL A 16 7.80 14.13 2.28
N GLY A 17 7.28 15.25 1.78
CA GLY A 17 8.05 16.24 1.03
C GLY A 17 8.84 15.60 -0.11
N ASP A 18 10.10 15.98 -0.24
CA ASP A 18 11.00 15.44 -1.27
C ASP A 18 11.71 14.14 -0.89
N LYS A 19 11.43 13.58 0.29
CA LYS A 19 12.09 12.35 0.76
C LYS A 19 11.69 11.12 -0.05
N TYR A 20 10.45 11.09 -0.53
CA TYR A 20 9.89 9.94 -1.24
C TYR A 20 9.12 10.38 -2.50
N THR A 21 8.97 9.47 -3.44
CA THR A 21 7.99 9.60 -4.53
C THR A 21 6.71 8.88 -4.13
N VAL A 22 5.57 9.58 -4.22
CA VAL A 22 4.24 8.99 -3.96
C VAL A 22 3.60 8.58 -5.29
N MET A 23 3.33 7.30 -5.47
CA MET A 23 2.51 6.79 -6.57
C MET A 23 1.13 6.42 -6.06
N VAL A 24 0.09 6.63 -6.87
CA VAL A 24 -1.31 6.39 -6.49
C VAL A 24 -1.90 5.24 -7.30
N LYS A 25 -2.74 4.42 -6.66
CA LYS A 25 -3.48 3.31 -7.30
C LYS A 25 -2.58 2.42 -8.17
N VAL A 26 -1.46 1.98 -7.61
CA VAL A 26 -0.49 1.13 -8.32
C VAL A 26 -1.00 -0.31 -8.33
N ARG A 27 -1.03 -0.96 -9.49
CA ARG A 27 -1.43 -2.37 -9.56
C ARG A 27 -0.43 -3.23 -8.81
N LEU A 28 -0.92 -4.22 -8.05
CA LEU A 28 -0.03 -5.19 -7.41
C LEU A 28 0.80 -5.96 -8.45
N ALA A 29 0.24 -6.20 -9.65
CA ALA A 29 0.97 -6.83 -10.75
C ALA A 29 2.13 -6.00 -11.33
N ASP A 30 2.19 -4.69 -11.06
CA ASP A 30 3.30 -3.83 -11.50
C ASP A 30 4.45 -3.82 -10.47
N ILE A 31 4.20 -4.23 -9.22
CA ILE A 31 5.20 -4.27 -8.13
C ILE A 31 5.59 -5.68 -7.70
N ILE A 32 4.76 -6.68 -7.97
CA ILE A 32 4.95 -8.07 -7.53
C ILE A 32 4.98 -8.99 -8.75
N THR A 33 6.08 -9.74 -8.88
CA THR A 33 6.23 -10.73 -9.94
C THR A 33 5.86 -12.13 -9.43
N VAL A 34 4.90 -12.77 -10.10
CA VAL A 34 4.61 -14.20 -9.88
C VAL A 34 5.58 -15.03 -10.71
N LYS A 35 6.27 -16.00 -10.09
CA LYS A 35 7.18 -16.91 -10.80
C LYS A 35 6.42 -17.70 -11.86
N LYS A 36 6.84 -17.57 -13.13
CA LYS A 36 6.24 -18.26 -14.29
C LYS A 36 6.32 -19.78 -14.22
N SER A 37 7.29 -20.33 -13.47
CA SER A 37 7.45 -21.77 -13.26
C SER A 37 6.41 -22.39 -12.31
N SER A 38 5.55 -21.58 -11.70
CA SER A 38 4.45 -22.08 -10.88
C SER A 38 3.39 -22.74 -11.75
N THR A 39 3.05 -24.00 -11.48
CA THR A 39 1.92 -24.73 -12.10
C THR A 39 0.60 -23.96 -11.98
N ASN A 40 0.47 -23.12 -10.95
CA ASN A 40 -0.71 -22.29 -10.69
C ASN A 40 -0.52 -20.80 -11.10
N TYR A 41 0.42 -20.49 -12.00
CA TYR A 41 0.75 -19.10 -12.35
C TYR A 41 -0.49 -18.24 -12.65
N MET A 42 -1.41 -18.71 -13.49
CA MET A 42 -2.60 -17.93 -13.88
C MET A 42 -3.53 -17.64 -12.70
N ALA A 43 -3.68 -18.59 -11.77
CA ALA A 43 -4.48 -18.41 -10.57
C ALA A 43 -3.82 -17.38 -9.62
N HIS A 44 -2.51 -17.45 -9.42
CA HIS A 44 -1.77 -16.49 -8.59
C HIS A 44 -1.70 -15.09 -9.22
N PHE A 45 -1.45 -15.01 -10.53
CA PHE A 45 -1.46 -13.76 -11.27
C PHE A 45 -2.86 -13.12 -11.25
N GLY A 46 -3.91 -13.94 -11.41
CA GLY A 46 -5.30 -13.50 -11.28
C GLY A 46 -5.61 -12.80 -9.96
N LYS A 47 -4.99 -13.25 -8.85
CA LYS A 47 -5.18 -12.65 -7.53
C LYS A 47 -4.60 -11.24 -7.43
N ILE A 48 -3.52 -10.92 -8.15
CA ILE A 48 -2.85 -9.61 -8.08
C ILE A 48 -3.23 -8.66 -9.22
N LYS A 49 -3.58 -9.18 -10.41
CA LYS A 49 -3.81 -8.35 -11.61
C LYS A 49 -4.94 -7.34 -11.47
N ALA A 50 -5.95 -7.67 -10.67
CA ALA A 50 -7.14 -6.84 -10.46
C ALA A 50 -7.06 -5.99 -9.19
N LYS A 51 -5.93 -6.05 -8.48
CA LYS A 51 -5.74 -5.35 -7.20
C LYS A 51 -4.78 -4.19 -7.37
N HIS A 52 -5.02 -3.15 -6.59
CA HIS A 52 -4.19 -1.97 -6.52
C HIS A 52 -3.90 -1.68 -5.06
N VAL A 53 -2.74 -1.09 -4.79
CA VAL A 53 -2.48 -0.38 -3.54
C VAL A 53 -2.87 1.08 -3.72
N ASP A 54 -3.53 1.68 -2.72
CA ASP A 54 -3.94 3.09 -2.81
C ASP A 54 -2.75 4.03 -2.96
N TYR A 55 -1.69 3.84 -2.17
CA TYR A 55 -0.44 4.60 -2.29
C TYR A 55 0.79 3.71 -2.17
N LEU A 56 1.81 4.05 -2.95
CA LEU A 56 3.12 3.46 -2.85
C LEU A 56 4.16 4.56 -2.63
N LEU A 57 4.88 4.48 -1.51
CA LEU A 57 6.07 5.28 -1.30
C LEU A 57 7.25 4.56 -1.95
N CYS A 58 7.92 5.28 -2.82
CA CYS A 58 9.13 4.84 -3.47
C CYS A 58 10.33 5.71 -3.07
N ASP A 59 11.51 5.12 -3.14
CA ASP A 59 12.75 5.88 -3.06
C ASP A 59 12.77 6.97 -4.15
N LYS A 60 13.25 8.16 -3.80
CA LYS A 60 13.26 9.31 -4.70
C LYS A 60 14.22 9.13 -5.88
N THR A 61 15.28 8.33 -5.69
CA THR A 61 16.39 8.20 -6.65
C THR A 61 16.15 7.12 -7.69
N ASP A 62 15.68 5.94 -7.27
CA ASP A 62 15.55 4.77 -8.15
C ASP A 62 14.12 4.20 -8.25
N LEU A 63 13.16 4.88 -7.61
CA LEU A 63 11.75 4.50 -7.57
C LEU A 63 11.49 3.11 -7.00
N LYS A 64 12.44 2.52 -6.25
CA LYS A 64 12.20 1.25 -5.57
C LYS A 64 11.05 1.36 -4.57
N PRO A 65 10.10 0.42 -4.57
CA PRO A 65 9.06 0.36 -3.55
C PRO A 65 9.63 0.24 -2.12
N LEU A 66 9.21 1.15 -1.25
CA LEU A 66 9.60 1.19 0.17
C LEU A 66 8.44 0.84 1.10
N LEU A 67 7.24 1.33 0.81
CA LEU A 67 6.07 1.16 1.68
C LEU A 67 4.76 1.25 0.88
N ALA A 68 3.86 0.29 1.09
CA ALA A 68 2.48 0.33 0.65
C ALA A 68 1.59 1.00 1.72
N ILE A 69 0.59 1.79 1.30
CA ILE A 69 -0.42 2.37 2.20
C ILE A 69 -1.81 2.16 1.60
N GLU A 70 -2.71 1.57 2.38
CA GLU A 70 -4.11 1.33 2.04
C GLU A 70 -5.03 2.15 2.95
N LEU A 71 -6.14 2.66 2.42
CA LEU A 71 -7.12 3.39 3.22
C LEU A 71 -8.34 2.53 3.59
N ASP A 72 -8.61 2.46 4.89
CA ASP A 72 -9.77 1.76 5.43
C ASP A 72 -10.93 2.71 5.72
N ASP A 73 -12.03 2.59 4.98
CA ASP A 73 -13.26 3.29 5.32
C ASP A 73 -13.97 2.59 6.50
N LYS A 74 -14.72 3.33 7.32
CA LYS A 74 -15.42 2.77 8.49
C LYS A 74 -16.59 1.86 8.11
N SER A 75 -16.96 1.79 6.83
CA SER A 75 -18.03 0.95 6.30
C SER A 75 -17.69 -0.57 6.25
N HIS A 76 -16.69 -1.04 7.01
CA HIS A 76 -16.04 -2.33 6.81
C HIS A 76 -16.22 -3.33 7.96
N GLN A 77 -17.35 -4.05 7.93
CA GLN A 77 -17.54 -5.30 8.68
C GLN A 77 -18.11 -6.42 7.80
N ARG A 78 -17.67 -6.54 6.55
CA ARG A 78 -18.01 -7.71 5.74
C ARG A 78 -16.84 -8.70 5.73
N GLU A 79 -17.14 -9.95 6.05
CA GLU A 79 -16.19 -11.07 6.15
C GLU A 79 -15.37 -11.27 4.86
N ASP A 80 -15.93 -10.85 3.71
CA ASP A 80 -15.26 -10.88 2.42
C ASP A 80 -14.04 -9.95 2.35
N ARG A 81 -14.02 -8.84 3.12
CA ARG A 81 -12.84 -7.96 3.25
C ARG A 81 -11.75 -8.58 4.10
N ILE A 82 -12.09 -9.19 5.24
CA ILE A 82 -11.10 -9.84 6.13
C ILE A 82 -10.32 -10.94 5.40
N ALA A 83 -11.01 -11.77 4.61
CA ALA A 83 -10.36 -12.79 3.79
C ALA A 83 -9.51 -12.19 2.66
N ARG A 84 -9.93 -11.05 2.11
CA ARG A 84 -9.25 -10.31 1.05
C ARG A 84 -7.98 -9.61 1.55
N ASP A 85 -8.01 -9.06 2.75
CA ASP A 85 -6.92 -8.33 3.39
C ASP A 85 -5.80 -9.30 3.79
N LYS A 86 -6.16 -10.45 4.41
CA LYS A 86 -5.19 -11.51 4.72
C LYS A 86 -4.39 -12.00 3.51
N LEU A 87 -5.02 -12.10 2.34
CA LEU A 87 -4.35 -12.50 1.12
C LEU A 87 -3.32 -11.45 0.67
N VAL A 88 -3.72 -10.17 0.68
CA VAL A 88 -2.89 -9.06 0.22
C VAL A 88 -1.72 -8.83 1.17
N ASP A 89 -1.99 -8.85 2.48
CA ASP A 89 -0.96 -8.76 3.52
C ASP A 89 0.05 -9.91 3.42
N GLY A 90 -0.44 -11.12 3.16
CA GLY A 90 0.43 -12.28 2.93
C GLY A 90 1.34 -12.11 1.72
N ILE A 91 0.85 -11.46 0.66
CA ILE A 91 1.65 -11.15 -0.54
C ILE A 91 2.71 -10.09 -0.22
N PHE A 92 2.32 -8.98 0.43
CA PHE A 92 3.25 -7.93 0.85
C PHE A 92 4.37 -8.47 1.75
N LYS A 93 4.01 -9.32 2.72
CA LYS A 93 4.97 -10.03 3.57
C LYS A 93 5.90 -10.92 2.76
N ALA A 94 5.38 -11.69 1.80
CA ALA A 94 6.17 -12.59 0.98
C ALA A 94 7.20 -11.86 0.09
N VAL A 95 6.94 -10.61 -0.29
CA VAL A 95 7.86 -9.79 -1.09
C VAL A 95 8.69 -8.81 -0.26
N GLY A 96 8.55 -8.82 1.07
CA GLY A 96 9.28 -7.92 1.97
C GLY A 96 8.96 -6.44 1.73
N LEU A 97 7.72 -6.12 1.33
CA LEU A 97 7.23 -4.75 1.20
C LEU A 97 6.30 -4.47 2.39
N PRO A 98 6.65 -3.58 3.33
CA PRO A 98 5.76 -3.24 4.43
C PRO A 98 4.47 -2.60 3.89
N VAL A 99 3.39 -2.79 4.63
CA VAL A 99 2.08 -2.20 4.33
C VAL A 99 1.51 -1.55 5.60
N ILE A 100 1.00 -0.32 5.47
CA ILE A 100 0.19 0.34 6.49
C ILE A 100 -1.26 0.36 6.02
N HIS A 101 -2.15 -0.07 6.91
CA HIS A 101 -3.59 0.15 6.77
C HIS A 101 -3.96 1.35 7.64
N HIS A 102 -4.37 2.44 7.00
CA HIS A 102 -4.68 3.69 7.69
C HIS A 102 -6.18 4.01 7.56
N PRO A 103 -6.89 4.27 8.68
CA PRO A 103 -8.31 4.60 8.60
C PRO A 103 -8.53 5.94 7.90
N VAL A 104 -9.60 6.02 7.10
CA VAL A 104 -10.06 7.26 6.50
C VAL A 104 -10.46 8.26 7.60
N LYS A 105 -9.90 9.47 7.51
CA LYS A 105 -10.20 10.61 8.39
C LYS A 105 -10.41 11.87 7.56
N ASN A 106 -11.10 12.84 8.16
CA ASN A 106 -11.27 14.16 7.57
C ASN A 106 -9.98 15.01 7.63
N THR A 107 -9.11 14.71 8.59
CA THR A 107 -7.83 15.38 8.80
C THR A 107 -6.78 14.37 9.24
N TYR A 108 -5.52 14.65 8.92
CA TYR A 108 -4.38 13.81 9.26
C TYR A 108 -3.29 14.66 9.91
N SER A 109 -2.72 14.17 11.02
CA SER A 109 -1.60 14.84 11.69
C SER A 109 -0.30 14.49 10.98
N GLN A 110 0.45 15.50 10.56
CA GLN A 110 1.74 15.31 9.90
C GLN A 110 2.73 14.56 10.81
N SER A 111 2.82 14.92 12.09
CA SER A 111 3.73 14.24 13.02
C SER A 111 3.39 12.77 13.23
N ASN A 112 2.09 12.44 13.27
CA ASN A 112 1.64 11.05 13.35
C ASN A 112 1.97 10.28 12.06
N LEU A 113 1.74 10.87 10.90
CA LEU A 113 2.09 10.26 9.61
C LEU A 113 3.60 10.02 9.48
N ILE A 114 4.44 10.96 9.89
CA ILE A 114 5.91 10.80 9.91
C ILE A 114 6.29 9.59 10.78
N MET A 115 5.72 9.51 11.98
CA MET A 115 6.03 8.46 12.94
C MET A 115 5.70 7.08 12.37
N ILE A 116 4.46 6.87 11.89
CA ILE A 116 4.03 5.57 11.38
C ILE A 116 4.78 5.17 10.10
N ILE A 117 5.07 6.13 9.20
CA ILE A 117 5.81 5.86 7.96
C ILE A 117 7.26 5.48 8.29
N SER A 118 7.90 6.21 9.21
CA SER A 118 9.29 5.96 9.58
C SER A 118 9.43 4.62 10.30
N GLU A 119 8.50 4.29 11.20
CA GLU A 119 8.45 3.01 11.90
C GLU A 119 8.27 1.83 10.94
N ALA A 120 7.32 1.93 9.99
CA ALA A 120 7.07 0.87 9.03
C ALA A 120 8.27 0.63 8.08
N ILE A 121 8.95 1.69 7.66
CA ILE A 121 10.14 1.58 6.81
C ILE A 121 11.34 1.02 7.60
N TYR A 122 11.52 1.42 8.86
CA TYR A 122 12.61 0.94 9.72
C TYR A 122 12.46 -0.55 10.05
N ASN A 123 11.23 -1.01 10.32
CA ASN A 123 10.95 -2.40 10.70
C ASN A 123 10.89 -3.38 9.51
N ARG A 124 11.44 -3.02 8.34
CA ARG A 124 11.49 -3.86 7.13
C ARG A 124 12.54 -4.98 7.25
N HIS A 125 12.46 -5.78 8.29
CA HIS A 125 13.34 -6.94 8.55
C HIS A 125 12.61 -8.27 8.32
#